data_AF-A0A2T4DF32-F1
#
_entry.id   AF-A0A2T4DF32-F1
#
_cell.length_a   1.000
_cell.length_b   1.000
_cell.length_c   1.000
_cell.angle_alpha   90.00
_cell.angle_beta   90.00
_cell.angle_gamma   90.00
#
_symmetry.space_group_name_H-M   'P 1'
#
loop_
_entity.id
_entity.type
_entity.pdbx_description
1 polymer ?
#
loop_
_entity_poly.entity_id
_entity_poly.type
_entity_poly.pdbx_seq_one_letter_code
_entity_poly.pdbx_strand_id
1 'polypeptide(L)'
;MLRRTILSLFLIAPALGHAAVYHCKVNGQTIFSDQPCGDNAKEIEVNAPPVNGGGSMQTEAGDRFVKSRELDREIRRLEREKEDLRDAMDRALARWQEQKRRANNNLAGATWEQSLAQEAEVMRERYQSEIDDVDRQLERAREKRSKL
;
A
#
# COMPACT_ATOMS: atom_id res chain seq x y z
N MET A 1 -38.63 -78.54 12.00
CA MET A 1 -39.79 -77.62 12.19
C MET A 1 -39.26 -76.36 12.85
N LEU A 2 -39.26 -75.25 12.12
CA LEU A 2 -39.61 -73.88 12.55
C LEU A 2 -39.25 -73.47 14.01
N ARG A 3 -38.63 -72.33 14.33
CA ARG A 3 -38.59 -71.01 13.67
C ARG A 3 -37.99 -70.05 14.72
N ARG A 4 -37.19 -69.05 14.27
CA ARG A 4 -37.01 -67.71 14.88
C ARG A 4 -36.38 -67.69 16.29
N THR A 5 -35.33 -66.92 16.57
CA THR A 5 -35.10 -65.52 16.18
C THR A 5 -33.60 -65.24 16.25
N ILE A 6 -33.03 -64.90 15.10
CA ILE A 6 -31.74 -64.23 14.95
C ILE A 6 -32.00 -62.76 15.30
N LEU A 7 -31.46 -62.27 16.42
CA LEU A 7 -31.37 -60.83 16.66
C LEU A 7 -29.96 -60.39 16.25
N SER A 8 -29.88 -59.91 15.01
CA SER A 8 -28.68 -59.38 14.38
C SER A 8 -28.26 -58.08 15.06
N LEU A 9 -27.26 -58.13 15.93
CA LEU A 9 -26.54 -56.94 16.37
C LEU A 9 -25.44 -56.66 15.34
N PHE A 10 -25.80 -55.94 14.27
CA PHE A 10 -24.85 -55.41 13.29
C PHE A 10 -24.07 -54.29 13.98
N LEU A 11 -22.95 -54.65 14.60
CA LEU A 11 -21.99 -53.71 15.15
C LEU A 11 -21.30 -53.01 13.98
N ILE A 12 -21.79 -51.82 13.62
CA ILE A 12 -21.16 -50.94 12.64
C ILE A 12 -19.83 -50.47 13.25
N ALA A 13 -18.75 -51.18 12.96
CA ALA A 13 -17.41 -50.72 13.27
C ALA A 13 -17.08 -49.57 12.28
N PRO A 14 -16.79 -48.35 12.76
CA PRO A 14 -16.30 -47.31 11.87
C PRO A 14 -14.96 -47.74 11.28
N ALA A 15 -14.84 -47.72 9.95
CA ALA A 15 -13.57 -47.95 9.29
C ALA A 15 -12.59 -46.87 9.73
N LEU A 16 -11.55 -47.26 10.46
CA LEU A 16 -10.43 -46.39 10.83
C LEU A 16 -9.67 -46.04 9.53
N GLY A 17 -9.99 -44.88 8.95
CA GLY A 17 -9.25 -44.33 7.82
C GLY A 17 -7.84 -43.95 8.26
N HIS A 18 -6.84 -44.68 7.77
CA HIS A 18 -5.43 -44.32 7.94
C HIS A 18 -5.06 -43.38 6.79
N ALA A 19 -4.64 -42.16 7.09
CA ALA A 19 -4.24 -41.17 6.09
C ALA A 19 -2.79 -41.44 5.64
N ALA A 20 -2.62 -42.43 4.76
CA ALA A 20 -1.35 -42.71 4.10
C ALA A 20 -1.43 -42.27 2.63
N VAL A 21 -0.35 -41.68 2.11
CA VAL A 21 -0.23 -41.32 0.68
C VAL A 21 0.88 -42.15 0.08
N TYR A 22 0.59 -42.91 -0.96
CA TYR A 22 1.54 -43.75 -1.67
C TYR A 22 1.92 -43.11 -3.01
N HIS A 23 3.15 -43.34 -3.46
CA HIS A 23 3.54 -43.11 -4.86
C HIS A 23 3.91 -44.41 -5.56
N CYS A 24 3.58 -44.47 -6.85
CA CYS A 24 3.99 -45.54 -7.76
C CYS A 24 4.59 -44.94 -9.03
N LYS A 25 5.47 -45.71 -9.69
CA LYS A 25 5.88 -45.46 -11.07
C LYS A 25 5.13 -46.42 -11.99
N VAL A 26 4.16 -45.90 -12.74
CA VAL A 26 3.39 -46.65 -13.73
C VAL A 26 3.72 -46.07 -15.10
N ASN A 27 4.25 -46.89 -16.02
CA ASN A 27 4.63 -46.47 -17.37
C ASN A 27 5.58 -45.24 -17.41
N GLY A 28 6.47 -45.13 -16.42
CA GLY A 28 7.40 -43.99 -16.30
C GLY A 28 6.79 -42.72 -15.67
N GLN A 29 5.50 -42.70 -15.37
CA GLN A 29 4.83 -41.58 -14.71
C GLN A 29 4.66 -41.85 -13.21
N THR A 30 4.95 -40.84 -12.39
CA THR A 30 4.68 -40.89 -10.95
C THR A 30 3.22 -40.59 -10.70
N ILE A 31 2.50 -41.52 -10.07
CA ILE A 31 1.12 -41.35 -9.61
C ILE A 31 1.07 -41.38 -8.09
N PHE A 32 0.10 -40.68 -7.51
CA PHE A 32 -0.16 -40.65 -6.07
C PHE A 32 -1.53 -41.27 -5.77
N SER A 33 -1.63 -41.99 -4.67
CA SER A 33 -2.82 -42.75 -4.29
C SER A 33 -2.97 -42.79 -2.77
N ASP A 34 -4.20 -42.82 -2.27
CA ASP A 34 -4.54 -43.00 -0.85
C ASP A 34 -4.52 -44.48 -0.42
N GLN A 35 -4.38 -45.39 -1.37
CA GLN A 35 -4.17 -46.83 -1.17
C GLN A 35 -2.95 -47.32 -1.94
N PRO A 36 -2.33 -48.46 -1.56
CA PRO A 36 -1.24 -49.05 -2.32
C PRO A 36 -1.61 -49.26 -3.80
N CYS A 37 -0.91 -48.58 -4.71
CA CYS A 37 -1.19 -48.55 -6.15
C CYS A 37 -0.54 -49.70 -6.96
N GLY A 38 0.06 -50.69 -6.29
CA GLY A 38 0.68 -51.88 -6.89
C GLY A 38 1.92 -52.35 -6.13
N ASP A 39 2.63 -53.34 -6.66
CA ASP A 39 3.79 -53.98 -5.99
C ASP A 39 4.96 -53.01 -5.70
N ASN A 40 5.02 -51.91 -6.45
CA ASN A 40 6.04 -50.86 -6.27
C ASN A 40 5.51 -49.66 -5.45
N ALA A 41 4.40 -49.81 -4.73
CA ALA A 41 3.85 -48.75 -3.90
C ALA A 41 4.79 -48.41 -2.75
N LYS A 42 5.12 -47.12 -2.64
CA LYS A 42 5.95 -46.59 -1.56
C LYS A 42 5.18 -45.49 -0.84
N GLU A 43 5.00 -45.67 0.46
CA GLU A 43 4.38 -44.66 1.31
C GLU A 43 5.25 -43.40 1.39
N ILE A 44 4.61 -42.24 1.39
CA ILE A 44 5.22 -40.92 1.49
C ILE A 44 4.88 -40.36 2.85
N GLU A 45 5.92 -40.10 3.63
CA GLU A 45 5.80 -39.31 4.84
C GLU A 45 5.85 -37.82 4.49
N VAL A 46 4.68 -37.17 4.51
CA VAL A 46 4.60 -35.72 4.29
C VAL A 46 4.88 -35.01 5.61
N ASN A 47 6.15 -34.71 5.84
CA ASN A 47 6.54 -33.85 6.94
C ASN A 47 6.26 -32.39 6.56
N ALA A 48 5.63 -31.64 7.47
CA ALA A 48 5.58 -30.20 7.33
C ALA A 48 7.02 -29.68 7.24
N PRO A 49 7.34 -28.77 6.31
CA PRO A 49 8.65 -28.15 6.29
C PRO A 49 8.91 -27.53 7.66
N PRO A 50 10.16 -27.57 8.17
CA PRO A 50 10.47 -26.98 9.46
C PRO A 50 9.99 -25.53 9.44
N VAL A 51 9.08 -25.21 10.36
CA VAL A 51 8.64 -23.83 10.57
C VAL A 51 9.83 -23.12 11.23
N ASN A 52 10.77 -22.66 10.41
CA ASN A 52 11.80 -21.73 10.86
C ASN A 52 11.05 -20.47 11.26
N GLY A 53 10.77 -20.35 12.56
CA GLY A 53 9.86 -19.35 13.10
C GLY A 53 10.16 -17.95 12.62
N GLY A 54 9.11 -17.20 12.29
CA GLY A 54 9.07 -15.75 12.41
C GLY A 54 10.16 -14.96 11.70
N GLY A 55 10.72 -15.44 10.59
CA GLY A 55 11.57 -14.60 9.75
C GLY A 55 10.72 -13.43 9.24
N SER A 56 11.05 -12.19 9.63
CA SER A 56 10.40 -11.03 9.03
C SER A 56 10.58 -11.16 7.52
N MET A 57 9.48 -11.11 6.76
CA MET A 57 9.51 -11.04 5.31
C MET A 57 10.06 -9.67 4.83
N GLN A 58 10.93 -9.03 5.61
CA GLN A 58 11.75 -7.88 5.24
C GLN A 58 12.89 -8.41 4.39
N THR A 59 12.56 -8.65 3.13
CA THR A 59 13.57 -8.74 2.09
C THR A 59 13.99 -7.33 1.74
N GLU A 60 15.26 -7.12 1.38
CA GLU A 60 15.71 -5.80 0.91
C GLU A 60 14.84 -5.26 -0.25
N ALA A 61 14.29 -6.16 -1.07
CA ALA A 61 13.35 -5.83 -2.14
C ALA A 61 12.00 -5.32 -1.59
N GLY A 62 11.48 -5.97 -0.55
CA GLY A 62 10.27 -5.54 0.16
C GLY A 62 10.44 -4.17 0.82
N ASP A 63 11.57 -3.95 1.49
CA ASP A 63 11.87 -2.68 2.15
C ASP A 63 12.04 -1.53 1.14
N ARG A 64 12.73 -1.79 0.03
CA ARG A 64 12.83 -0.83 -1.10
C ARG A 64 11.47 -0.50 -1.70
N PHE A 65 10.60 -1.49 -1.88
CA PHE A 65 9.25 -1.27 -2.38
C PHE A 65 8.44 -0.38 -1.44
N VAL A 66 8.41 -0.68 -0.13
CA VAL A 66 7.69 0.12 0.86
C VAL A 66 8.20 1.57 0.87
N LYS A 67 9.53 1.75 0.91
CA LYS A 67 10.16 3.08 0.92
C LYS A 67 9.88 3.87 -0.36
N SER A 68 9.87 3.21 -1.52
CA SER A 68 9.47 3.83 -2.80
C SER A 68 8.04 4.34 -2.75
N ARG A 69 7.11 3.54 -2.22
CA ARG A 69 5.69 3.94 -2.07
C ARG A 69 5.50 5.09 -1.08
N GLU A 70 6.29 5.16 -0.03
CA GLU A 70 6.29 6.30 0.91
C GLU A 70 6.76 7.58 0.23
N LEU A 71 7.89 7.55 -0.47
CA LEU A 71 8.40 8.69 -1.22
C LEU A 71 7.42 9.15 -2.30
N ASP A 72 6.76 8.24 -2.99
CA ASP A 72 5.72 8.57 -3.97
C ASP A 72 4.51 9.29 -3.35
N ARG A 73 4.09 8.89 -2.14
CA ARG A 73 3.01 9.59 -1.42
C ARG A 73 3.45 10.98 -1.00
N GLU A 74 4.68 11.10 -0.53
CA GLU A 74 5.27 12.37 -0.10
C GLU A 74 5.41 13.36 -1.26
N ILE A 75 5.89 12.90 -2.41
CA ILE A 75 5.98 13.71 -3.64
C ILE A 75 4.60 14.23 -4.02
N ARG A 76 3.57 13.37 -4.05
CA ARG A 76 2.20 13.80 -4.35
C ARG A 76 1.64 14.79 -3.34
N ARG A 77 2.05 14.68 -2.06
CA ARG A 77 1.62 15.60 -1.00
C ARG A 77 2.23 16.98 -1.23
N LEU A 78 3.55 17.04 -1.46
CA LEU A 78 4.29 18.27 -1.71
C LEU A 78 3.83 18.95 -3.01
N GLU A 79 3.53 18.19 -4.06
CA GLU A 79 2.98 18.74 -5.32
C GLU A 79 1.64 19.45 -5.10
N ARG A 80 0.73 18.84 -4.32
CA ARG A 80 -0.54 19.48 -3.94
C ARG A 80 -0.33 20.70 -3.06
N GLU A 81 0.54 20.60 -2.06
CA GLU A 81 0.85 21.72 -1.16
C GLU A 81 1.38 22.94 -1.94
N LYS A 82 2.24 22.71 -2.94
CA LYS A 82 2.73 23.76 -3.84
C LYS A 82 1.61 24.39 -4.66
N GLU A 83 0.67 23.60 -5.16
CA GLU A 83 -0.51 24.09 -5.89
C GLU A 83 -1.42 24.91 -4.97
N ASP A 84 -1.71 24.40 -3.77
CA ASP A 84 -2.53 25.07 -2.76
C ASP A 84 -1.94 26.44 -2.36
N LEU A 85 -0.61 26.53 -2.23
CA LEU A 85 0.09 27.79 -1.95
C LEU A 85 -0.04 28.80 -3.09
N ARG A 86 0.08 28.35 -4.34
CA ARG A 86 -0.12 29.21 -5.53
C ARG A 86 -1.55 29.74 -5.60
N ASP A 87 -2.51 28.86 -5.42
CA ASP A 87 -3.92 29.21 -5.38
C ASP A 87 -4.25 30.17 -4.21
N ALA A 88 -3.63 29.94 -3.05
CA ALA A 88 -3.79 30.82 -1.89
C ALA A 88 -3.23 32.22 -2.17
N MET A 89 -2.06 32.31 -2.79
CA MET A 89 -1.45 33.56 -3.24
C MET A 89 -2.37 34.30 -4.22
N ASP A 90 -2.87 33.61 -5.25
CA ASP A 90 -3.74 34.21 -6.27
C ASP A 90 -5.04 34.74 -5.65
N ARG A 91 -5.68 33.96 -4.76
CA ARG A 91 -6.86 34.41 -4.01
C ARG A 91 -6.55 35.62 -3.13
N ALA A 92 -5.38 35.67 -2.52
CA ALA A 92 -4.99 36.76 -1.65
C ALA A 92 -4.73 38.05 -2.46
N LEU A 93 -4.07 37.95 -3.61
CA LEU A 93 -3.87 39.04 -4.55
C LEU A 93 -5.18 39.56 -5.14
N ALA A 94 -6.12 38.66 -5.49
CA ALA A 94 -7.44 39.06 -5.97
C ALA A 94 -8.24 39.84 -4.91
N ARG A 95 -8.22 39.37 -3.65
CA ARG A 95 -8.81 40.10 -2.52
C ARG A 95 -8.16 41.47 -2.31
N TRP A 96 -6.84 41.56 -2.46
CA TRP A 96 -6.12 42.82 -2.39
C TRP A 96 -6.55 43.79 -3.51
N GLN A 97 -6.65 43.32 -4.76
CA GLN A 97 -7.09 44.14 -5.89
C GLN A 97 -8.49 44.73 -5.67
N GLU A 98 -9.42 43.94 -5.14
CA GLU A 98 -10.77 44.41 -4.82
C GLU A 98 -10.77 45.46 -3.69
N GLN A 99 -9.94 45.27 -2.64
CA GLN A 99 -9.77 46.26 -1.59
C GLN A 99 -9.21 47.59 -2.15
N LYS A 100 -8.19 47.52 -3.01
CA LYS A 100 -7.65 48.68 -3.72
C LYS A 100 -8.72 49.39 -4.52
N ARG A 101 -9.51 48.65 -5.32
CA ARG A 101 -10.59 49.23 -6.15
C ARG A 101 -11.63 49.97 -5.31
N ARG A 102 -11.97 49.45 -4.12
CA ARG A 102 -12.88 50.11 -3.18
C ARG A 102 -12.27 51.37 -2.55
N ALA A 103 -10.98 51.33 -2.20
CA ALA A 103 -10.26 52.46 -1.64
C ALA A 103 -10.09 53.60 -2.67
N ASN A 104 -9.84 53.28 -3.94
CA ASN A 104 -9.71 54.29 -5.00
C ASN A 104 -11.02 55.05 -5.30
N ASN A 105 -12.16 54.56 -4.81
CA ASN A 105 -13.43 55.26 -4.86
C ASN A 105 -13.65 56.20 -3.65
N ASN A 106 -12.62 56.43 -2.82
CA ASN A 106 -12.63 57.38 -1.70
C ASN A 106 -11.53 58.44 -1.84
N LEU A 107 -11.67 59.57 -1.13
CA LEU A 107 -10.86 60.79 -1.33
C LEU A 107 -9.37 60.67 -0.91
N ALA A 108 -8.93 59.53 -0.38
CA ALA A 108 -7.62 59.34 0.26
C ALA A 108 -6.63 58.49 -0.58
N GLY A 109 -6.76 58.49 -1.91
CA GLY A 109 -6.15 57.50 -2.82
C GLY A 109 -4.61 57.40 -2.83
N ALA A 110 -3.86 58.51 -2.87
CA ALA A 110 -2.43 58.44 -3.23
C ALA A 110 -1.51 57.81 -2.16
N THR A 111 -1.66 58.19 -0.88
CA THR A 111 -0.86 57.60 0.22
C THR A 111 -1.30 56.17 0.52
N TRP A 112 -2.60 55.90 0.38
CA TRP A 112 -3.19 54.59 0.59
C TRP A 112 -2.75 53.58 -0.49
N GLU A 113 -2.59 54.03 -1.73
CA GLU A 113 -2.12 53.19 -2.83
C GLU A 113 -0.70 52.65 -2.63
N GLN A 114 0.23 53.44 -2.08
CA GLN A 114 1.61 53.02 -1.88
C GLN A 114 1.75 51.99 -0.74
N SER A 115 1.08 52.23 0.40
CA SER A 115 1.08 51.26 1.51
C SER A 115 0.44 49.94 1.09
N LEU A 116 -0.63 49.99 0.30
CA LEU A 116 -1.27 48.80 -0.25
C LEU A 116 -0.37 48.04 -1.23
N ALA A 117 0.34 48.74 -2.12
CA ALA A 117 1.25 48.09 -3.07
C ALA A 117 2.40 47.35 -2.36
N GLN A 118 2.96 47.96 -1.31
CA GLN A 118 3.99 47.34 -0.48
C GLN A 118 3.47 46.06 0.20
N GLU A 119 2.24 46.08 0.71
CA GLU A 119 1.62 44.92 1.37
C GLU A 119 1.44 43.74 0.41
N ALA A 120 1.06 44.00 -0.85
CA ALA A 120 0.95 42.97 -1.87
C ALA A 120 2.31 42.35 -2.24
N GLU A 121 3.38 43.15 -2.24
CA GLU A 121 4.73 42.66 -2.48
C GLU A 121 5.22 41.75 -1.35
N VAL A 122 5.09 42.20 -0.10
CA VAL A 122 5.44 41.39 1.08
C VAL A 122 4.65 40.08 1.10
N MET A 123 3.37 40.12 0.72
CA MET A 123 2.54 38.92 0.61
C MET A 123 3.06 37.94 -0.46
N ARG A 124 3.45 38.45 -1.65
CA ARG A 124 4.06 37.61 -2.70
C ARG A 124 5.36 37.00 -2.24
N GLU A 125 6.24 37.79 -1.64
CA GLU A 125 7.53 37.31 -1.13
C GLU A 125 7.36 36.18 -0.12
N ARG A 126 6.39 36.33 0.80
CA ARG A 126 6.06 35.28 1.76
C ARG A 126 5.62 33.98 1.07
N TYR A 127 4.63 34.04 0.19
CA TYR A 127 4.16 32.84 -0.52
C TYR A 127 5.25 32.23 -1.39
N GLN A 128 6.08 33.05 -2.04
CA GLN A 128 7.21 32.57 -2.83
C GLN A 128 8.22 31.83 -1.95
N SER A 129 8.55 32.36 -0.77
CA SER A 129 9.44 31.70 0.18
C SER A 129 8.91 30.33 0.63
N GLU A 130 7.60 30.23 0.89
CA GLU A 130 6.93 28.97 1.22
C GLU A 130 6.96 27.97 0.04
N ILE A 131 6.69 28.44 -1.19
CA ILE A 131 6.76 27.62 -2.41
C ILE A 131 8.20 27.11 -2.65
N ASP A 132 9.20 27.97 -2.48
CA ASP A 132 10.61 27.62 -2.66
C ASP A 132 11.04 26.55 -1.65
N ASP A 133 10.49 26.57 -0.43
CA ASP A 133 10.75 25.52 0.55
C ASP A 133 10.14 24.17 0.13
N VAL A 134 8.88 24.17 -0.29
CA VAL A 134 8.23 22.98 -0.82
C VAL A 134 8.98 22.43 -2.04
N ASP A 135 9.50 23.31 -2.92
CA ASP A 135 10.29 22.90 -4.07
C ASP A 135 11.60 22.19 -3.68
N ARG A 136 12.33 22.72 -2.69
CA ARG A 136 13.52 22.03 -2.16
C ARG A 136 13.18 20.67 -1.56
N GLN A 137 12.06 20.57 -0.85
CA GLN A 137 11.61 19.29 -0.28
C GLN A 137 11.24 18.29 -1.39
N LEU A 138 10.54 18.76 -2.43
CA LEU A 138 10.12 17.97 -3.58
C LEU A 138 11.33 17.43 -4.37
N GLU A 139 12.34 18.27 -4.61
CA GLU A 139 13.58 17.87 -5.25
C GLU A 139 14.29 16.76 -4.45
N ARG A 140 14.46 16.94 -3.14
CA ARG A 140 15.08 15.94 -2.26
C ARG A 140 14.30 14.62 -2.25
N ALA A 141 12.96 14.67 -2.24
CA ALA A 141 12.13 13.48 -2.26
C ALA A 141 12.25 12.73 -3.60
N ARG A 142 12.25 13.46 -4.73
CA ARG A 142 12.44 12.89 -6.07
C ARG A 142 13.82 12.27 -6.25
N GLU A 143 14.87 12.92 -5.76
CA GLU A 143 16.24 12.40 -5.80
C GLU A 143 16.40 11.13 -4.96
N LYS A 144 15.80 11.10 -3.76
CA LYS A 144 15.77 9.87 -2.94
C LYS A 144 15.04 8.73 -3.66
N ARG A 145 13.93 9.04 -4.32
CA ARG A 145 13.14 8.04 -5.07
C ARG A 145 13.91 7.49 -6.27
N SER A 146 14.64 8.33 -7.00
CA SER A 146 15.41 7.88 -8.17
C SER A 146 16.61 7.00 -7.82
N LYS A 147 17.03 6.99 -6.56
CA LYS A 147 18.16 6.19 -6.04
C LYS A 147 17.74 4.84 -5.45
N LEU A 148 16.44 4.55 -5.36
CA LEU A 148 15.90 3.25 -4.92
C LEU A 148 15.74 2.29 -6.10
#